data_AF-A0A967C3C2-F1
#
_entry.id   AF-A0A967C3C2-F1
#
_cell.length_a   1.000
_cell.length_b   1.000
_cell.length_c   1.000
_cell.angle_alpha   90.00
_cell.angle_beta   90.00
_cell.angle_gamma   90.00
#
_symmetry.space_group_name_H-M   'P 1'
#
loop_
_entity.id
_entity.type
_entity.pdbx_description
1 polymer ?
#
loop_
_entity_poly.entity_id
_entity_poly.type
_entity_poly.pdbx_seq_one_letter_code
_entity_poly.pdbx_strand_id
1 'polypeptide(L)' 'MKRLLNTIYVTSEAAWLRKDGANLVVEVEGLEQGRVPLHLLEGVVSFARPGASPALMAACTEAGITLSH' A
#
# COMPACT_ATOMS: atom_id res chain seq x y z
N MET A 1 0.62 -16.90 -12.96
CA MET A 1 1.74 -15.96 -12.72
C MET A 1 2.31 -16.24 -11.32
N LYS A 2 3.63 -16.12 -11.13
CA LYS A 2 4.27 -16.36 -9.84
C LYS A 2 4.01 -15.18 -8.90
N ARG A 3 3.40 -15.42 -7.74
CA ARG A 3 3.23 -14.41 -6.69
C ARG A 3 4.57 -14.27 -5.95
N LEU A 4 5.15 -13.08 -5.99
CA LEU A 4 6.47 -12.83 -5.38
C LEU A 4 6.39 -12.48 -3.89
N LEU A 5 5.18 -12.38 -3.34
CA LEU A 5 4.95 -12.16 -1.91
C LEU A 5 5.71 -10.94 -1.39
N ASN A 6 5.69 -9.84 -2.17
CA ASN A 6 6.45 -8.66 -1.80
C ASN A 6 5.76 -7.95 -0.64
N THR A 7 6.55 -7.47 0.32
CA THR A 7 6.08 -6.59 1.39
C THR A 7 6.66 -5.19 1.19
N ILE A 8 5.79 -4.17 1.20
CA ILE A 8 6.19 -2.77 1.13
C ILE A 8 6.31 -2.20 2.54
N TYR A 9 7.44 -1.55 2.82
CA TYR A 9 7.69 -0.85 4.08
C TYR A 9 7.55 0.64 3.85
N VAL A 10 6.61 1.26 4.54
CA VAL A 10 6.34 2.70 4.48
C VAL A 10 6.89 3.33 5.77
N THR A 11 7.99 4.06 5.62
CA THR A 11 8.73 4.67 6.73
C THR A 11 8.53 6.18 6.86
N SER A 12 7.95 6.83 5.85
CA SER A 12 7.71 8.27 5.86
C SER A 12 6.50 8.63 6.71
N GLU A 13 6.64 9.63 7.58
CA GLU A 13 5.55 10.10 8.47
C GLU A 13 4.43 10.82 7.70
N ALA A 14 4.79 11.63 6.71
CA ALA A 14 3.84 12.35 5.85
C ALA A 14 3.25 11.47 4.73
N ALA A 15 3.39 10.14 4.83
CA ALA A 15 2.86 9.24 3.80
C ALA A 15 1.34 9.11 3.88
N TRP A 16 0.71 9.03 2.70
CA TRP A 16 -0.67 8.66 2.50
C TRP A 16 -0.75 7.54 1.47
N LEU A 17 -1.44 6.46 1.81
CA LEU A 17 -1.58 5.28 0.96
C LEU A 17 -2.93 5.29 0.27
N ARG A 18 -2.95 5.24 -1.07
CA ARG A 18 -4.21 5.18 -1.82
C ARG A 18 -4.22 4.08 -2.87
N LYS A 19 -5.43 3.71 -3.28
CA LYS A 19 -5.66 2.84 -4.44
C LYS A 19 -5.74 3.67 -5.70
N ASP A 20 -5.05 3.23 -6.73
CA ASP A 20 -5.16 3.77 -8.10
C ASP A 20 -5.29 2.60 -9.09
N GLY A 21 -6.50 2.38 -9.59
CA GLY A 21 -6.83 1.19 -10.36
C GLY A 21 -6.52 -0.09 -9.57
N ALA A 22 -5.56 -0.88 -10.06
CA ALA A 22 -5.07 -2.12 -9.44
C ALA A 22 -3.74 -1.96 -8.69
N ASN A 23 -3.37 -0.73 -8.35
CA ASN A 23 -2.10 -0.40 -7.70
C ASN A 23 -2.31 0.21 -6.30
N LEU A 24 -1.35 -0.05 -5.43
CA LEU A 24 -1.05 0.78 -4.28
C LEU A 24 -0.19 1.95 -4.74
N VAL A 25 -0.56 3.15 -4.32
CA VAL A 25 0.23 4.38 -4.51
C VAL A 25 0.58 4.97 -3.16
N VAL A 26 1.85 5.32 -2.99
CA VAL A 26 2.36 6.06 -1.82
C VAL A 26 2.53 7.51 -2.23
N GLU A 27 1.85 8.40 -1.52
CA GLU A 27 2.03 9.84 -1.65
C GLU A 27 2.73 10.38 -0.41
N VAL A 28 3.65 11.31 -0.57
CA VAL A 28 4.26 12.07 0.53
C VAL A 28 4.11 13.54 0.20
N GLU A 29 3.50 14.31 1.10
CA GLU A 29 3.22 15.74 0.91
C GLU A 29 2.44 16.05 -0.40
N GLY A 30 1.54 15.14 -0.78
CA GLY A 30 0.71 15.27 -1.99
C GLY A 30 1.41 14.88 -3.29
N LEU A 31 2.64 14.39 -3.23
CA LEU A 31 3.41 13.93 -4.39
C LEU A 31 3.52 12.41 -4.40
N GLU A 32 3.21 11.78 -5.54
CA GLU A 32 3.40 10.34 -5.75
C GLU A 32 4.89 9.98 -5.66
N GLN A 33 5.26 9.20 -4.65
CA GLN A 33 6.62 8.71 -4.43
C GLN A 33 6.83 7.29 -4.94
N GLY A 34 5.76 6.51 -5.03
CA GLY A 34 5.86 5.12 -5.45
C GLY A 34 4.53 4.50 -5.82
N ARG A 35 4.60 3.50 -6.70
CA ARG A 35 3.45 2.75 -7.23
C ARG A 35 3.81 1.28 -7.37
N VAL A 36 2.96 0.40 -6.84
CA VAL A 36 3.15 -1.05 -6.93
C VAL A 36 1.81 -1.75 -7.23
N PRO A 37 1.76 -2.67 -8.22
CA PRO A 37 0.58 -3.48 -8.45
C PRO A 37 0.21 -4.35 -7.25
N LEU A 38 -1.05 -4.33 -6.85
CA LEU A 38 -1.54 -5.06 -5.66
C LEU A 38 -1.31 -6.57 -5.76
N HIS A 39 -1.43 -7.16 -6.95
CA HIS A 39 -1.25 -8.60 -7.16
C HIS A 39 0.19 -9.11 -6.93
N LEU A 40 1.16 -8.19 -6.78
CA LEU A 40 2.54 -8.53 -6.41
C LEU A 40 2.77 -8.54 -4.90
N LEU A 41 1.83 -7.99 -4.12
CA LEU A 41 1.97 -7.79 -2.69
C LEU A 41 1.41 -8.95 -1.88
N GLU A 42 2.06 -9.24 -0.76
CA GLU A 42 1.44 -9.97 0.36
C GLU A 42 1.14 -9.05 1.55
N GLY A 43 1.83 -7.91 1.65
CA GLY A 43 1.69 -7.04 2.80
C GLY A 43 2.21 -5.62 2.61
N VAL A 44 1.77 -4.75 3.50
CA VAL A 44 2.23 -3.38 3.66
C VAL A 44 2.42 -3.13 5.16
N VAL A 45 3.61 -2.68 5.54
CA VAL A 45 3.99 -2.37 6.92
C VAL A 45 4.27 -0.89 7.04
N SER A 46 3.62 -0.22 7.99
CA SER A 46 3.52 1.23 8.04
C SER A 46 3.99 1.81 9.38
N PHE A 47 5.28 2.14 9.50
CA PHE A 47 5.92 2.47 10.79
C PHE A 47 5.45 3.77 11.45
N ALA A 48 5.08 4.78 10.66
CA ALA A 48 4.69 6.09 11.16
C ALA A 48 3.17 6.28 11.24
N ARG A 49 2.41 5.17 11.19
CA ARG A 49 0.96 5.16 11.05
C ARG A 49 0.43 6.09 9.92
N PRO A 50 1.01 6.06 8.70
CA PRO A 50 0.43 6.75 7.57
C PRO A 50 -1.00 6.29 7.36
N GLY A 51 -1.87 7.23 7.00
CA GLY A 51 -3.25 6.92 6.69
C GLY A 51 -3.37 6.14 5.39
N ALA A 52 -4.46 5.40 5.24
CA ALA A 52 -4.79 4.70 4.02
C ALA A 52 -6.21 5.04 3.57
N SER A 53 -6.41 5.16 2.26
CA SER A 53 -7.74 5.36 1.70
C SER A 53 -8.63 4.13 1.96
N PRO A 54 -9.94 4.30 2.23
CA PRO A 54 -10.86 3.16 2.41
C PRO A 54 -10.87 2.19 1.22
N ALA A 55 -10.72 2.72 -0.01
CA ALA A 55 -10.66 1.91 -1.22
C ALA A 55 -9.42 1.00 -1.27
N LEU A 56 -8.28 1.47 -0.75
CA LEU A 56 -7.08 0.64 -0.62
C LEU A 56 -7.27 -0.43 0.45
N MET A 57 -7.83 -0.06 1.61
CA MET A 57 -8.08 -1.00 2.69
C MET A 57 -9.00 -2.14 2.24
N ALA A 58 -10.12 -1.81 1.56
CA ALA A 58 -11.03 -2.79 1.00
C ALA A 58 -10.33 -3.72 0.00
N ALA A 59 -9.57 -3.16 -0.94
CA ALA A 59 -8.84 -3.96 -1.93
C ALA A 59 -7.77 -4.86 -1.29
N CYS A 60 -7.09 -4.40 -0.25
CA CYS A 60 -6.16 -5.23 0.51
C CYS A 60 -6.87 -6.38 1.21
N THR A 61 -8.02 -6.14 1.86
CA THR A 61 -8.84 -7.19 2.47
C THR A 61 -9.30 -8.22 1.43
N GLU A 62 -9.81 -7.79 0.29
CA GLU A 62 -10.26 -8.68 -0.80
C GLU A 62 -9.12 -9.50 -1.41
N ALA A 63 -7.93 -8.90 -1.54
CA ALA A 63 -6.76 -9.55 -2.13
C ALA A 63 -5.94 -10.39 -1.12
N GLY A 64 -6.32 -10.40 0.16
CA GLY A 64 -5.54 -11.06 1.22
C GLY A 64 -4.17 -10.42 1.47
N ILE A 65 -4.07 -9.10 1.25
CA ILE A 65 -2.87 -8.31 1.52
C ILE A 65 -2.96 -7.79 2.96
N THR A 66 -1.96 -8.12 3.77
CA THR A 66 -1.91 -7.67 5.17
C THR A 66 -1.58 -6.17 5.22
N LEU A 67 -2.37 -5.39 5.95
CA LEU A 67 -2.03 -4.02 6.33
C LEU A 67 -1.64 -4.01 7.81
N SER A 68 -0.42 -3.59 8.11
CA SER A 68 0.12 -3.49 9.48
C SER A 68 0.64 -2.08 9.74
N HIS A 69 0.50 -1.62 10.99
CA HIS A 69 0.92 -0.30 11.46
C HIS A 69 1.81 -0.44 12.70
#